data_AF-A0A4R4F1S8-F1
#
_entry.id   AF-A0A4R4F1S8-F1
#
_cell.length_a   1.000
_cell.length_b   1.000
_cell.length_c   1.000
_cell.angle_alpha   90.00
_cell.angle_beta   90.00
_cell.angle_gamma   90.00
#
_symmetry.space_group_name_H-M   'P 1'
#
loop_
_entity.id
_entity.type
_entity.pdbx_description
1 polymer ?
#
loop_
_entity_poly.entity_id
_entity_poly.type
_entity_poly.pdbx_seq_one_letter_code
_entity_poly.pdbx_strand_id
1 'polypeptide(L)'
;MIEIKRVRRPARTVAPMATHTLPERSVLERYSQPGPRYTSYPTAPQFDAAFGDADLRAAIASSNGDPIPRPLSLYVHVPFCHSPCFYCGCNRVITRDRSRSAHYLQCLRTEIGRVAPLFDADREVRQLHFGGGTPNFLSPAQLADVVRELERRFRFSPSDDRDISIELDPRFVEPEDIARLAALGF
;
A
#
# COMPACT_ATOMS: atom_id res chain seq x y z
N MET A 1 -23.38 31.58 -11.13
CA MET A 1 -22.09 31.90 -11.76
C MET A 1 -21.02 31.73 -10.70
N ILE A 2 -20.23 30.65 -10.77
CA ILE A 2 -19.17 30.37 -9.81
C ILE A 2 -17.87 30.90 -10.42
N GLU A 3 -17.28 31.88 -9.76
CA GLU A 3 -16.05 32.55 -10.19
C GLU A 3 -14.85 31.73 -9.70
N ILE A 4 -14.23 30.97 -10.61
CA ILE A 4 -13.02 30.19 -10.32
C ILE A 4 -11.84 31.17 -10.32
N LYS A 5 -11.41 31.62 -9.14
CA LYS A 5 -10.14 32.36 -8.98
C LYS A 5 -8.97 31.46 -9.38
N ARG A 6 -8.50 31.58 -10.63
CA ARG A 6 -7.23 31.01 -11.09
C ARG A 6 -6.09 31.63 -10.28
N VAL A 7 -5.54 30.87 -9.33
CA VAL A 7 -4.25 31.20 -8.70
C VAL A 7 -3.18 31.07 -9.79
N ARG A 8 -2.72 32.21 -10.34
CA ARG A 8 -1.57 32.24 -11.23
C ARG A 8 -0.33 31.86 -10.41
N ARG A 9 0.14 30.62 -10.54
CA ARG A 9 1.48 30.25 -10.07
C ARG A 9 2.51 31.05 -10.89
N PRO A 10 3.47 31.75 -10.26
CA PRO A 10 4.54 32.40 -11.00
C PRO A 10 5.31 31.35 -11.81
N ALA A 11 5.74 31.71 -13.01
CA ALA A 11 6.60 30.88 -13.82
C ALA A 11 7.85 30.54 -12.99
N ARG A 12 7.98 29.28 -12.57
CA ARG A 12 9.22 28.78 -11.98
C ARG A 12 10.27 28.83 -13.08
N THR A 13 11.25 29.72 -12.94
CA THR A 13 12.50 29.63 -13.67
C THR A 13 13.10 28.28 -13.34
N VAL A 14 13.04 27.34 -14.28
CA VAL A 14 13.75 26.06 -14.16
C VAL A 14 15.23 26.44 -14.18
N ALA A 15 15.91 26.33 -13.04
CA ALA A 15 17.36 26.45 -13.01
C ALA A 15 17.92 25.50 -14.09
N PRO A 16 18.93 25.91 -14.88
CA PRO A 16 19.54 25.01 -15.85
C PRO A 16 19.92 23.73 -15.10
N MET A 17 19.45 22.58 -15.58
CA MET A 17 19.85 21.29 -15.00
C MET A 17 21.36 21.29 -14.98
N ALA A 18 21.94 21.21 -13.77
CA ALA A 18 23.37 20.98 -13.63
C ALA A 18 23.70 19.80 -14.54
N THR A 19 24.68 19.96 -15.43
CA THR A 19 25.23 18.85 -16.21
C THR A 19 25.77 17.84 -15.21
N HIS A 20 24.95 16.85 -14.88
CA HIS A 20 25.37 15.73 -14.06
C HIS A 20 26.33 14.91 -14.91
N THR A 21 27.63 15.12 -14.72
CA THR A 21 28.66 14.25 -15.28
C THR A 21 28.41 12.85 -14.75
N LEU A 22 28.22 11.89 -15.66
CA LEU A 22 28.09 10.49 -15.28
C LEU A 22 29.36 10.05 -14.52
N PRO A 23 29.23 9.20 -13.49
CA PRO A 23 30.39 8.62 -12.83
C PRO A 23 31.31 7.94 -13.84
N GLU A 24 32.61 7.88 -13.56
CA GLU A 24 33.53 7.13 -14.40
C GLU A 24 33.05 5.69 -14.59
N ARG A 25 33.26 5.15 -15.79
CA ARG A 25 32.84 3.78 -16.15
C ARG A 25 33.36 2.74 -15.16
N SER A 26 34.58 2.92 -14.66
CA SER A 26 35.22 2.10 -13.63
C SER A 26 34.40 2.01 -12.34
N VAL A 27 33.76 3.12 -11.92
CA VAL A 27 32.91 3.17 -10.73
C VAL A 27 31.61 2.42 -10.97
N LEU A 28 30.98 2.62 -12.13
CA LEU A 28 29.74 1.92 -12.48
C LEU A 28 29.96 0.41 -12.57
N GLU A 29 31.05 -0.04 -13.19
CA GLU A 29 31.41 -1.46 -13.30
C GLU A 29 31.73 -2.09 -11.93
N ARG A 30 32.35 -1.33 -11.03
CA ARG A 30 32.65 -1.79 -9.66
C ARG A 30 31.39 -2.02 -8.82
N TYR A 31 30.37 -1.15 -8.97
CA TYR A 31 29.17 -1.17 -8.11
C TYR A 31 27.90 -1.70 -8.78
N SER A 32 27.96 -2.16 -10.03
CA SER A 32 26.85 -2.82 -10.73
C SER A 32 26.60 -4.28 -10.31
N GLN A 33 27.08 -4.67 -9.14
CA GLN A 33 26.98 -6.04 -8.62
C GLN A 33 25.66 -6.23 -7.83
N PRO A 34 25.09 -7.45 -7.79
CA PRO A 34 23.94 -7.75 -6.95
C PRO A 34 24.23 -7.42 -5.48
N GLY A 35 23.35 -6.63 -4.86
CA GLY A 35 23.44 -6.24 -3.45
C GLY A 35 22.17 -6.58 -2.67
N PRO A 36 22.19 -6.44 -1.33
CA PRO A 36 21.02 -6.63 -0.49
C PRO A 36 19.92 -5.65 -0.90
N ARG A 37 18.68 -6.14 -0.98
CA ARG A 37 17.51 -5.25 -1.13
C ARG A 37 17.20 -4.63 0.23
N TYR A 38 17.66 -3.40 0.44
CA TYR A 38 17.38 -2.61 1.63
C TYR A 38 15.96 -2.03 1.60
N THR A 39 14.96 -2.91 1.63
CA THR A 39 13.54 -2.53 1.74
C THR A 39 13.14 -2.23 3.18
N SER A 40 13.92 -2.69 4.15
CA SER A 40 13.80 -2.43 5.58
C SER A 40 15.15 -2.69 6.27
N TYR A 41 15.30 -2.21 7.51
CA TYR A 41 16.43 -2.54 8.37
C TYR A 41 15.95 -2.89 9.78
N PRO A 42 16.31 -4.05 10.34
CA PRO A 42 17.01 -5.16 9.68
C PRO A 42 16.26 -5.73 8.47
N THR A 43 16.98 -6.38 7.55
CA THR A 43 16.39 -6.93 6.32
C THR A 43 15.59 -8.21 6.58
N ALA A 44 14.69 -8.58 5.67
CA ALA A 44 13.84 -9.78 5.80
C ALA A 44 14.57 -11.11 6.11
N PRO A 45 15.80 -11.38 5.63
CA PRO A 45 16.57 -12.56 6.05
C PRO A 45 16.87 -12.64 7.55
N GLN A 46 16.69 -11.55 8.29
CA GLN A 46 16.82 -11.51 9.76
C GLN A 46 15.51 -11.84 10.47
N PHE A 47 14.41 -12.11 9.75
CA PHE A 47 13.16 -12.54 10.37
C PHE A 47 13.31 -13.96 10.89
N ASP A 48 12.87 -14.17 12.13
CA ASP A 48 13.00 -15.44 12.85
C ASP A 48 11.61 -16.02 13.14
N ALA A 49 11.47 -17.33 12.98
CA ALA A 49 10.21 -18.03 13.22
C ALA A 49 9.82 -18.11 14.71
N ALA A 50 10.73 -17.77 15.63
CA ALA A 50 10.46 -17.66 17.06
C ALA A 50 9.60 -16.44 17.39
N PHE A 51 9.54 -15.42 16.53
CA PHE A 51 8.63 -14.29 16.72
C PHE A 51 7.19 -14.73 16.46
N GLY A 52 6.36 -14.76 17.50
CA GLY A 52 5.00 -15.30 17.48
C GLY A 52 3.90 -14.28 17.78
N ASP A 53 2.68 -14.80 17.99
CA ASP A 53 1.49 -13.99 18.32
C ASP A 53 1.66 -13.21 19.64
N ALA A 54 2.31 -13.80 20.65
CA ALA A 54 2.56 -13.12 21.92
C ALA A 54 3.49 -11.90 21.74
N ASP A 55 4.56 -12.04 20.95
CA ASP A 55 5.50 -10.96 20.65
C ASP A 55 4.83 -9.85 19.84
N LEU A 56 4.01 -10.22 18.85
CA LEU A 56 3.22 -9.26 18.07
C LEU A 56 2.28 -8.46 18.97
N ARG A 57 1.54 -9.12 19.87
CA ARG A 57 0.63 -8.45 20.82
C ARG A 57 1.39 -7.53 21.76
N ALA A 58 2.54 -7.96 22.28
CA ALA A 58 3.38 -7.13 23.15
C ALA A 58 3.89 -5.89 22.41
N ALA A 59 4.33 -6.03 21.15
CA ALA A 59 4.78 -4.91 20.32
C ALA A 59 3.65 -3.91 20.03
N ILE A 60 2.44 -4.40 19.73
CA ILE A 60 1.26 -3.54 19.52
C ILE A 60 0.89 -2.83 20.82
N ALA A 61 0.82 -3.54 21.96
CA ALA A 61 0.51 -2.95 23.26
C ALA A 61 1.54 -1.88 23.65
N SER A 62 2.83 -2.12 23.41
CA SER A 62 3.87 -1.10 23.60
C SER A 62 3.65 0.11 22.70
N SER A 63 3.31 -0.09 21.42
CA SER A 63 3.03 1.01 20.48
C SER A 63 1.78 1.81 20.84
N ASN A 64 0.79 1.19 21.48
CA ASN A 64 -0.40 1.88 21.98
C ASN A 64 -0.06 2.69 23.24
N GLY A 65 0.85 2.20 24.09
CA GLY A 65 1.31 2.88 25.31
C GLY A 65 2.30 4.04 25.09
N ASP A 66 2.69 4.34 23.84
CA ASP A 66 3.54 5.49 23.53
C ASP A 66 2.84 6.79 24.02
N PRO A 67 3.53 7.77 24.65
CA PRO A 67 2.89 9.00 25.13
C PRO A 67 2.16 9.80 24.05
N ILE A 68 2.60 9.63 22.80
CA ILE A 68 1.93 10.13 21.60
C ILE A 68 1.95 8.96 20.59
N PRO A 69 0.91 8.11 20.56
CA PRO A 69 0.87 6.97 19.66
C PRO A 69 0.90 7.45 18.21
N ARG A 70 1.77 6.81 17.41
CA ARG A 70 1.86 7.12 15.98
C ARG A 70 0.56 6.71 15.26
N PRO A 71 0.15 7.46 14.23
CA PRO A 71 -0.96 7.04 13.39
C PRO A 71 -0.66 5.71 12.69
N LEU A 72 -1.71 5.04 12.23
CA LEU A 72 -1.64 3.75 11.56
C LEU A 72 -1.44 3.92 10.05
N SER A 73 -0.67 3.00 9.48
CA SER A 73 -0.59 2.74 8.05
C SER A 73 -1.00 1.29 7.81
N LEU A 74 -1.98 1.08 6.95
CA LEU A 74 -2.53 -0.22 6.61
C LEU A 74 -2.05 -0.65 5.23
N TYR A 75 -1.57 -1.88 5.12
CA TYR A 75 -1.22 -2.51 3.85
C TYR A 75 -2.09 -3.74 3.62
N VAL A 76 -2.78 -3.80 2.49
CA VAL A 76 -3.60 -4.94 2.07
C VAL A 76 -2.95 -5.62 0.87
N HIS A 77 -2.50 -6.85 1.06
CA HIS A 77 -1.83 -7.63 0.02
C HIS A 77 -2.81 -8.48 -0.80
N VAL A 78 -3.17 -8.04 -2.02
CA VAL A 78 -4.00 -8.83 -2.95
C VAL A 78 -3.08 -9.70 -3.82
N PRO A 79 -3.04 -11.04 -3.62
CA PRO A 79 -1.98 -11.86 -4.21
C PRO A 79 -2.26 -12.26 -5.66
N PHE A 80 -3.35 -11.84 -6.30
CA PHE A 80 -3.77 -12.42 -7.59
C PHE A 80 -3.30 -11.61 -8.80
N CYS A 81 -2.88 -12.29 -9.86
CA CYS A 81 -2.68 -11.70 -11.19
C CYS A 81 -3.34 -12.57 -12.27
N HIS A 82 -3.93 -11.95 -13.30
CA HIS A 82 -4.56 -12.69 -14.41
C HIS A 82 -3.57 -13.42 -15.32
N SER A 83 -2.37 -12.87 -15.47
CA SER A 83 -1.34 -13.38 -16.39
C SER A 83 0.06 -13.19 -15.81
N PRO A 84 1.02 -14.04 -16.19
CA PRO A 84 2.40 -13.91 -15.72
C PRO A 84 3.11 -12.73 -16.40
N CYS A 85 3.82 -11.93 -15.61
CA CYS A 85 4.88 -11.05 -16.08
C CYS A 85 6.22 -11.76 -15.84
N PHE A 86 6.98 -12.06 -16.90
CA PHE A 86 8.22 -12.86 -16.80
C PHE A 86 9.35 -12.18 -16.03
N TYR A 87 9.27 -10.87 -15.85
CA TYR A 87 10.22 -10.09 -15.05
C TYR A 87 9.80 -9.95 -13.57
N CYS A 88 8.59 -10.37 -13.20
CA CYS A 88 8.02 -10.02 -11.90
C CYS A 88 8.53 -10.93 -10.77
N GLY A 89 9.07 -10.30 -9.73
CA GLY A 89 9.52 -10.95 -8.48
C GLY A 89 8.59 -10.76 -7.29
N CYS A 90 7.37 -10.25 -7.49
CA CYS A 90 6.40 -10.01 -6.41
C CYS A 90 5.82 -11.33 -5.89
N ASN A 91 5.47 -11.37 -4.59
CA ASN A 91 4.65 -12.43 -4.03
C ASN A 91 3.25 -12.35 -4.67
N ARG A 92 2.90 -13.37 -5.47
CA ARG A 92 1.68 -13.40 -6.24
C ARG A 92 1.31 -14.82 -6.67
N VAL A 93 0.08 -14.96 -7.11
CA VAL A 93 -0.59 -16.17 -7.56
C VAL A 93 -1.21 -15.86 -8.91
N ILE A 94 -0.70 -16.51 -9.96
CA ILE A 94 -1.27 -16.36 -11.31
C ILE A 94 -2.53 -17.24 -11.40
N THR A 95 -3.67 -16.64 -11.71
CA THR A 95 -4.94 -17.34 -11.84
C THR A 95 -5.93 -16.57 -12.71
N ARG A 96 -6.73 -17.29 -13.49
CA ARG A 96 -7.93 -16.75 -14.17
C ARG A 96 -9.21 -17.05 -13.42
N ASP A 97 -9.16 -17.93 -12.43
CA ASP A 97 -10.30 -18.27 -11.59
C ASP A 97 -10.58 -17.15 -10.59
N ARG A 98 -11.61 -16.35 -10.89
CA ARG A 98 -12.07 -15.24 -10.05
C ARG A 98 -12.70 -15.71 -8.74
N SER A 99 -13.13 -16.97 -8.63
CA SER A 99 -13.75 -17.50 -7.40
C SER A 99 -12.77 -17.56 -6.22
N ARG A 100 -11.47 -17.63 -6.51
CA ARG A 100 -10.39 -17.57 -5.50
C ARG A 100 -10.39 -16.28 -4.69
N SER A 101 -10.90 -15.18 -5.28
CA SER A 101 -11.06 -13.91 -4.56
C SER A 101 -12.03 -14.04 -3.37
N ALA A 102 -13.09 -14.84 -3.50
CA ALA A 102 -14.11 -14.97 -2.46
C ALA A 102 -13.54 -15.61 -1.17
N HIS A 103 -12.77 -16.70 -1.32
CA HIS A 103 -12.11 -17.34 -0.19
C HIS A 103 -11.08 -16.42 0.45
N TYR A 104 -10.25 -15.74 -0.36
CA TYR A 104 -9.30 -14.75 0.12
C TYR A 104 -9.97 -13.63 0.92
N LEU A 105 -11.07 -13.07 0.42
CA LEU A 105 -11.82 -11.99 1.10
C LEU A 105 -12.42 -12.46 2.43
N GLN A 106 -12.85 -13.72 2.52
CA GLN A 106 -13.34 -14.29 3.78
C GLN A 106 -12.20 -14.38 4.82
N CYS A 107 -11.02 -14.84 4.40
CA CYS A 107 -9.84 -14.87 5.27
C CYS A 107 -9.43 -13.46 5.69
N LEU A 108 -9.38 -12.51 4.76
CA LEU A 108 -9.03 -11.12 5.03
C LEU A 108 -9.98 -10.47 6.04
N ARG A 109 -11.30 -10.66 5.90
CA ARG A 109 -12.29 -10.16 6.87
C ARG A 109 -12.09 -10.77 8.26
N THR A 110 -11.77 -12.07 8.31
CA THR A 110 -11.47 -12.77 9.58
C THR A 110 -10.22 -12.19 10.23
N GLU A 111 -9.18 -11.93 9.44
CA GLU A 111 -7.93 -11.32 9.90
C GLU A 111 -8.15 -9.89 10.40
N ILE A 112 -8.81 -9.02 9.62
CA ILE A 112 -9.19 -7.67 10.03
C ILE A 112 -9.94 -7.72 11.37
N GLY A 113 -10.90 -8.65 11.50
CA GLY A 113 -11.68 -8.79 12.72
C GLY A 113 -10.89 -9.25 13.94
N ARG A 114 -9.73 -9.90 13.76
CA ARG A 114 -8.82 -10.32 14.83
C ARG A 114 -7.76 -9.27 15.16
N VAL A 115 -7.28 -8.55 14.16
CA VAL A 115 -6.16 -7.60 14.26
C VAL A 115 -6.64 -6.22 14.70
N ALA A 116 -7.75 -5.72 14.16
CA ALA A 116 -8.21 -4.36 14.45
C ALA A 116 -8.45 -4.10 15.96
N PRO A 117 -9.05 -5.01 16.74
CA PRO A 117 -9.25 -4.80 18.17
C PRO A 117 -7.97 -4.72 19.02
N LEU A 118 -6.79 -4.99 18.44
CA LEU A 118 -5.51 -4.88 19.13
C LEU A 118 -5.00 -3.42 19.18
N PHE A 119 -5.56 -2.54 18.35
CA PHE A 119 -5.16 -1.14 18.27
C PHE A 119 -6.18 -0.25 19.01
N ASP A 120 -5.68 0.77 19.70
CA ASP A 120 -6.55 1.70 20.43
C ASP A 120 -7.48 2.47 19.48
N ALA A 121 -8.71 2.69 19.92
CA ALA A 121 -9.80 3.21 19.07
C ALA A 121 -9.58 4.66 18.60
N ASP A 122 -8.70 5.41 19.27
CA ASP A 122 -8.35 6.78 18.92
C ASP A 122 -7.20 6.87 17.90
N ARG A 123 -6.48 5.77 17.63
CA ARG A 123 -5.39 5.72 16.64
C ARG A 123 -5.91 5.87 15.22
N GLU A 124 -5.60 7.01 14.63
CA GLU A 124 -6.04 7.33 13.28
C GLU A 124 -5.25 6.59 12.21
N VAL A 125 -5.94 5.99 11.25
CA VAL A 125 -5.35 5.53 9.99
C VAL A 125 -5.10 6.74 9.10
N ARG A 126 -3.83 7.03 8.83
CA ARG A 126 -3.39 8.09 7.89
C ARG A 126 -3.07 7.55 6.51
N GLN A 127 -2.76 6.25 6.41
CA GLN A 127 -2.39 5.63 5.14
C GLN A 127 -3.07 4.27 4.95
N LEU A 128 -3.56 4.01 3.74
CA LEU A 128 -4.06 2.72 3.29
C LEU A 128 -3.47 2.41 1.91
N HIS A 129 -2.78 1.30 1.75
CA HIS A 129 -2.24 0.89 0.46
C HIS A 129 -2.66 -0.53 0.09
N PHE A 130 -3.23 -0.68 -1.10
CA PHE A 130 -3.51 -1.97 -1.72
C PHE A 130 -2.41 -2.29 -2.74
N GLY A 131 -1.72 -3.41 -2.56
CA GLY A 131 -0.68 -3.85 -3.49
C GLY A 131 -0.57 -5.37 -3.59
N GLY A 132 0.52 -5.85 -4.18
CA GLY A 132 0.92 -7.26 -4.14
C GLY A 132 1.06 -7.89 -5.52
N GLY A 133 0.07 -8.70 -5.90
CA GLY A 133 -0.09 -9.12 -7.28
C GLY A 133 -0.72 -8.00 -8.09
N THR A 134 -2.05 -7.93 -8.08
CA THR A 134 -2.82 -6.92 -8.81
C THR A 134 -4.13 -6.66 -8.08
N PRO A 135 -4.24 -5.59 -7.28
CA PRO A 135 -5.46 -5.23 -6.55
C PRO A 135 -6.73 -5.15 -7.41
N ASN A 136 -6.67 -4.64 -8.65
CA ASN A 136 -7.80 -4.66 -9.60
C ASN A 136 -8.11 -6.07 -10.17
N PHE A 137 -7.54 -7.13 -9.59
CA PHE A 137 -8.14 -8.47 -9.67
C PHE A 137 -9.44 -8.56 -8.86
N LEU A 138 -9.60 -7.78 -7.79
CA LEU A 138 -10.87 -7.65 -7.10
C LEU A 138 -11.81 -6.77 -7.93
N SER A 139 -13.10 -7.08 -7.93
CA SER A 139 -14.08 -6.18 -8.53
C SER A 139 -14.18 -4.88 -7.72
N PRO A 140 -14.65 -3.77 -8.30
CA PRO A 140 -14.88 -2.52 -7.56
C PRO A 140 -15.77 -2.70 -6.32
N ALA A 141 -16.78 -3.58 -6.41
CA ALA A 141 -17.64 -3.92 -5.26
C ALA A 141 -16.87 -4.64 -4.14
N GLN A 142 -15.99 -5.59 -4.51
CA GLN A 142 -15.15 -6.30 -3.54
C GLN A 142 -14.14 -5.35 -2.87
N LEU A 143 -13.51 -4.45 -3.64
CA LEU A 143 -12.62 -3.42 -3.08
C LEU A 143 -13.38 -2.52 -2.10
N ALA A 144 -14.56 -2.04 -2.49
CA ALA A 144 -15.42 -1.24 -1.63
C ALA A 144 -15.80 -1.97 -0.34
N ASP A 145 -16.09 -3.27 -0.40
CA ASP A 145 -16.40 -4.07 0.79
C ASP A 145 -15.22 -4.17 1.76
N VAL A 146 -13.99 -4.29 1.25
CA VAL A 146 -12.78 -4.32 2.09
C VAL A 146 -12.56 -2.95 2.72
N VAL A 147 -12.60 -1.86 1.94
CA VAL A 147 -12.44 -0.50 2.46
C VAL A 147 -13.46 -0.22 3.55
N ARG A 148 -14.74 -0.51 3.31
CA ARG A 148 -15.78 -0.32 4.33
C ARG A 148 -15.59 -1.20 5.57
N GLU A 149 -15.05 -2.41 5.44
CA GLU A 149 -14.74 -3.24 6.62
C GLU A 149 -13.60 -2.64 7.44
N LEU A 150 -12.58 -2.10 6.77
CA LEU A 150 -11.50 -1.38 7.45
C LEU A 150 -12.03 -0.13 8.14
N GLU A 151 -12.84 0.69 7.47
CA GLU A 151 -13.45 1.90 8.04
C GLU A 151 -14.39 1.60 9.23
N ARG A 152 -15.05 0.44 9.23
CA ARG A 152 -15.87 0.00 10.38
C ARG A 152 -15.05 -0.37 11.60
N ARG A 153 -13.78 -0.77 11.41
CA ARG A 153 -12.95 -1.40 12.44
C ARG A 153 -11.82 -0.52 12.93
N PHE A 154 -11.37 0.41 12.09
CA PHE A 154 -10.32 1.38 12.38
C PHE A 154 -10.88 2.79 12.25
N ARG A 155 -10.34 3.71 13.05
CA ARG A 155 -10.65 5.14 12.94
C ARG A 155 -9.84 5.73 11.80
N PHE A 156 -10.45 5.99 10.66
CA PHE A 156 -9.77 6.70 9.56
C PHE A 156 -9.63 8.19 9.88
N SER A 157 -8.47 8.75 9.56
CA SER A 157 -8.22 10.19 9.69
C SER A 157 -9.25 10.98 8.83
N PRO A 158 -9.92 11.99 9.40
CA PRO A 158 -10.79 12.88 8.63
C PRO A 158 -10.00 13.93 7.83
N SER A 159 -8.67 13.99 8.01
CA SER A 159 -7.81 14.96 7.34
C SER A 159 -7.71 14.69 5.84
N ASP A 160 -7.71 15.78 5.05
CA ASP A 160 -7.57 15.75 3.59
C ASP A 160 -6.17 15.32 3.13
N ASP A 161 -5.19 15.24 4.03
CA ASP A 161 -3.81 14.81 3.75
C ASP A 161 -3.58 13.29 3.91
N ARG A 162 -4.63 12.50 4.14
CA ARG A 162 -4.51 11.04 4.21
C ARG A 162 -4.11 10.46 2.84
N ASP A 163 -3.29 9.41 2.85
CA ASP A 163 -2.82 8.72 1.65
C ASP A 163 -3.53 7.38 1.51
N ILE A 164 -4.47 7.30 0.56
CA ILE A 164 -5.13 6.05 0.21
C ILE A 164 -4.75 5.72 -1.23
N SER A 165 -4.09 4.60 -1.44
CA SER A 165 -3.49 4.26 -2.74
C SER A 165 -3.67 2.79 -3.11
N ILE A 166 -3.63 2.52 -4.42
CA ILE A 166 -3.84 1.19 -5.00
C ILE A 166 -2.93 0.97 -6.22
N GLU A 167 -2.31 -0.20 -6.28
CA GLU A 167 -1.60 -0.66 -7.48
C GLU A 167 -2.61 -1.18 -8.52
N LEU A 168 -2.43 -0.81 -9.80
CA LEU A 168 -3.33 -1.21 -10.89
C LEU A 168 -2.54 -1.87 -12.03
N ASP A 169 -3.05 -2.98 -12.54
CA ASP A 169 -2.66 -3.51 -13.85
C ASP A 169 -3.45 -2.76 -14.93
N PRO A 170 -2.79 -1.94 -15.76
CA PRO A 170 -3.45 -1.10 -16.75
C PRO A 170 -4.13 -1.90 -17.87
N ARG A 171 -3.89 -3.22 -17.96
CA ARG A 171 -4.55 -4.10 -18.95
C ARG A 171 -5.99 -4.46 -18.56
N PHE A 172 -6.37 -4.22 -17.31
CA PHE A 172 -7.67 -4.60 -16.74
C PHE A 172 -8.30 -3.45 -15.96
N VAL A 173 -8.17 -2.22 -16.47
CA VAL A 173 -8.77 -1.03 -15.88
C VAL A 173 -9.41 -0.19 -16.97
N GLU A 174 -10.66 0.19 -16.76
CA GLU A 174 -11.38 1.11 -17.63
C GLU A 174 -11.45 2.51 -16.99
N PRO A 175 -11.65 3.59 -17.76
CA PRO A 175 -11.79 4.94 -17.20
C PRO A 175 -12.87 5.07 -16.11
N GLU A 176 -13.95 4.30 -16.21
CA GLU A 176 -15.00 4.28 -15.19
C GLU A 176 -14.53 3.66 -13.87
N ASP A 177 -13.63 2.67 -13.91
CA ASP A 177 -13.06 2.07 -12.70
C ASP A 177 -12.27 3.10 -11.91
N ILE A 178 -11.57 4.01 -12.57
CA ILE A 178 -10.84 5.11 -11.92
C ILE A 178 -11.79 6.02 -11.13
N ALA A 179 -12.93 6.39 -11.73
CA ALA A 179 -13.93 7.20 -11.04
C ALA A 179 -14.54 6.46 -9.83
N ARG A 180 -14.76 5.16 -9.96
CA ARG A 180 -15.25 4.31 -8.86
C ARG A 180 -14.23 4.19 -7.73
N LEU A 181 -12.95 4.02 -8.05
CA LEU A 181 -11.86 3.99 -7.07
C LEU A 181 -11.74 5.34 -6.35
N ALA A 182 -11.78 6.46 -7.07
CA ALA A 182 -11.77 7.79 -6.47
C ALA A 182 -12.95 8.01 -5.51
N ALA A 183 -14.14 7.48 -5.84
CA ALA A 183 -15.31 7.54 -4.96
C ALA A 183 -15.15 6.68 -3.67
N LEU A 184 -14.23 5.70 -3.67
CA LEU A 184 -13.84 4.94 -2.47
C LEU A 184 -12.74 5.63 -1.67
N GLY A 185 -12.21 6.76 -2.16
CA GLY A 185 -11.19 7.55 -1.50
C GLY A 185 -9.75 7.25 -1.92
N PHE A 186 -9.52 6.42 -2.95
CA PHE A 186 -8.22 6.23 -3.61
C PHE A 186 -7.81 7.42 -4.48
#